data_AF-A0A963UH32-F1
#
_entry.id   AF-A0A963UH32-F1
#
_cell.length_a   1.000
_cell.length_b   1.000
_cell.length_c   1.000
_cell.angle_alpha   90.00
_cell.angle_beta   90.00
_cell.angle_gamma   90.00
#
_symmetry.space_group_name_H-M   'P 1'
#
loop_
_entity.id
_entity.type
_entity.pdbx_description
1 polymer ?
#
loop_
_entity_poly.entity_id
_entity_poly.type
_entity_poly.pdbx_seq_one_letter_code
_entity_poly.pdbx_strand_id
1 'polypeptide(L)'
;TGIDLPDRPLAALRAEVIRAADGTSGPGRVLTLSCAYGAAAGDAPGRVVLPCVAMAPPSLVDFIISRGLADGVAVAGCAERDCHNRLGVAWTRARFARERDPYLRARVPRERVLTVWAGP
;
A
#
# COMPACT_ATOMS: atom_id res chain seq x y z
N THR A 1 -6.22 7.67 -12.82
CA THR A 1 -6.43 6.31 -12.29
C THR A 1 -5.10 5.57 -12.33
N GLY A 2 -4.85 4.60 -11.43
CA GLY A 2 -3.60 3.83 -11.45
C GLY A 2 -3.52 2.89 -12.65
N ILE A 3 -2.40 2.18 -12.82
CA ILE A 3 -2.34 1.04 -13.74
C ILE A 3 -3.24 -0.03 -13.15
N ASP A 4 -4.33 -0.39 -13.84
CA ASP A 4 -5.17 -1.51 -13.42
C ASP A 4 -4.38 -2.81 -13.56
N LEU A 5 -4.44 -3.65 -12.53
CA LEU A 5 -3.90 -5.01 -12.60
C LEU A 5 -4.88 -5.86 -13.42
N PRO A 6 -4.41 -6.60 -14.45
CA PRO A 6 -5.29 -7.39 -15.32
C PRO A 6 -6.22 -8.32 -14.54
N ASP A 7 -5.67 -8.99 -13.52
CA ASP A 7 -6.41 -9.98 -12.71
C ASP A 7 -6.99 -9.40 -11.41
N ARG A 8 -6.68 -8.14 -11.09
CA ARG A 8 -7.06 -7.50 -9.82
C ARG A 8 -7.55 -6.07 -10.07
N PRO A 9 -8.75 -5.89 -10.65
CA PRO A 9 -9.32 -4.57 -10.83
C PRO A 9 -9.46 -3.85 -9.48
N LEU A 10 -9.51 -2.53 -9.50
CA LEU A 10 -9.57 -1.72 -8.27
C LEU A 10 -10.70 -2.14 -7.31
N ALA A 11 -11.86 -2.59 -7.83
CA ALA A 11 -12.95 -3.09 -7.02
C ALA A 11 -12.57 -4.34 -6.21
N ALA A 12 -11.85 -5.28 -6.82
CA ALA A 12 -11.35 -6.49 -6.16
C ALA A 12 -10.32 -6.15 -5.07
N LEU A 13 -9.39 -5.23 -5.36
CA LEU A 13 -8.41 -4.75 -4.37
C LEU A 13 -9.08 -4.06 -3.18
N ARG A 14 -10.15 -3.28 -3.40
CA ARG A 14 -10.92 -2.68 -2.31
C ARG A 14 -11.60 -3.74 -1.45
N ALA A 15 -12.20 -4.75 -2.06
CA ALA A 15 -12.83 -5.85 -1.34
C ALA A 15 -11.81 -6.62 -0.48
N GLU A 16 -10.60 -6.82 -0.99
CA GLU A 16 -9.52 -7.45 -0.23
C GLU A 16 -9.03 -6.59 0.94
N VAL A 17 -8.87 -5.28 0.73
CA VAL A 17 -8.54 -4.35 1.82
C VAL A 17 -9.59 -4.39 2.93
N ILE A 18 -10.88 -4.45 2.57
CA ILE A 18 -11.97 -4.56 3.55
C ILE A 18 -11.81 -5.86 4.35
N ARG A 19 -11.63 -7.01 3.67
CA ARG A 19 -11.40 -8.29 4.36
C ARG A 19 -10.15 -8.29 5.24
N ALA A 20 -9.07 -7.66 4.81
CA ALA A 20 -7.85 -7.54 5.61
C ALA A 20 -8.08 -6.70 6.88
N ALA A 21 -8.92 -5.65 6.79
CA ALA A 21 -9.28 -4.80 7.93
C ALA A 21 -10.00 -5.57 9.02
N ASP A 22 -10.83 -6.56 8.67
CA ASP A 22 -11.52 -7.44 9.63
C ASP A 22 -10.54 -8.25 10.49
N GLY A 23 -9.31 -8.48 10.00
CA GLY A 23 -8.24 -9.12 10.75
C GLY A 23 -7.53 -8.21 11.77
N THR A 24 -7.91 -6.93 11.87
CA THR A 24 -7.29 -5.97 12.79
C THR A 24 -8.33 -5.38 13.76
N SER A 25 -8.01 -5.32 15.05
CA SER A 25 -8.91 -4.80 16.09
C SER A 25 -8.14 -4.03 17.16
N GLY A 26 -8.86 -3.30 18.01
CA GLY A 26 -8.27 -2.48 19.07
C GLY A 26 -7.75 -1.11 18.59
N PRO A 27 -7.08 -0.34 19.48
CA PRO A 27 -6.50 0.95 19.12
C PRO A 27 -5.23 0.76 18.27
N GLY A 28 -5.00 1.66 17.31
CA GLY A 28 -3.76 1.68 16.52
C GLY A 28 -3.75 0.66 15.37
N ARG A 29 -4.90 0.42 14.73
CA ARG A 29 -5.03 -0.52 13.61
C ARG A 29 -4.23 -0.03 12.42
N VAL A 30 -3.23 -0.80 12.00
CA VAL A 30 -2.42 -0.49 10.80
C VAL A 30 -2.67 -1.56 9.75
N LEU A 31 -3.11 -1.12 8.57
CA LEU A 31 -3.14 -1.98 7.39
C LEU A 31 -1.82 -1.89 6.63
N THR A 32 -1.34 -3.03 6.13
CA THR A 32 -0.10 -3.10 5.36
C THR A 32 -0.40 -3.41 3.89
N LEU A 33 -0.01 -2.50 2.99
CA LEU A 33 0.11 -2.80 1.57
C LEU A 33 1.53 -3.28 1.31
N SER A 34 1.70 -4.54 0.93
CA SER A 34 3.02 -5.21 0.90
C SER A 34 3.41 -5.67 -0.50
N CYS A 35 4.71 -5.70 -0.77
CA CYS A 35 5.28 -6.25 -1.99
C CYS A 35 5.53 -7.76 -1.81
N ALA A 36 5.14 -8.56 -2.80
CA ALA A 36 5.40 -9.99 -2.86
C ALA A 36 6.90 -10.37 -2.88
N TYR A 37 7.79 -9.40 -3.10
CA TYR A 37 9.25 -9.58 -3.13
C TYR A 37 9.98 -8.80 -2.03
N GLY A 38 9.25 -8.23 -1.06
CA GLY A 38 9.85 -7.55 0.09
C GLY A 38 9.80 -8.41 1.36
N ALA A 39 10.37 -7.90 2.45
CA ALA A 39 10.37 -8.57 3.76
C ALA A 39 8.96 -8.97 4.26
N ALA A 40 7.93 -8.25 3.80
CA ALA A 40 6.54 -8.44 4.20
C ALA A 40 5.72 -9.29 3.20
N ALA A 41 6.35 -10.15 2.39
CA ALA A 41 5.68 -10.93 1.35
C ALA A 41 4.70 -12.00 1.88
N GLY A 42 4.88 -12.46 3.12
CA GLY A 42 4.01 -13.47 3.75
C GLY A 42 2.65 -12.90 4.17
N ASP A 43 1.63 -13.77 4.12
CA ASP A 43 0.28 -13.46 4.60
C ASP A 43 0.27 -13.18 6.11
N ALA A 44 -0.54 -12.21 6.51
CA ALA A 44 -0.70 -11.80 7.90
C ALA A 44 -2.01 -11.01 8.09
N PRO A 45 -2.60 -10.99 9.29
CA PRO A 45 -3.75 -10.15 9.59
C PRO A 45 -3.46 -8.67 9.25
N GLY A 46 -4.41 -8.01 8.60
CA GLY A 46 -4.25 -6.62 8.17
C GLY A 46 -3.31 -6.40 6.99
N ARG A 47 -2.91 -7.46 6.26
CA ARG A 47 -2.00 -7.35 5.12
C ARG A 47 -2.69 -7.62 3.80
N VAL A 48 -2.33 -6.83 2.80
CA VAL A 48 -2.68 -7.01 1.40
C VAL A 48 -1.37 -7.14 0.61
N VAL A 49 -1.13 -8.32 0.03
CA VAL A 49 0.08 -8.59 -0.75
C VAL A 49 -0.17 -8.28 -2.21
N LEU A 50 0.68 -7.43 -2.78
CA LEU A 50 0.62 -6.97 -4.17
C LEU A 50 1.86 -7.47 -4.92
N PRO A 51 1.78 -7.71 -6.24
CA PRO A 51 2.97 -8.05 -7.04
C PRO A 51 4.06 -6.96 -6.92
N CYS A 52 3.65 -5.71 -6.73
CA CYS A 52 4.52 -4.60 -6.35
C CYS A 52 3.71 -3.53 -5.61
N VAL A 53 4.28 -2.89 -4.58
CA VAL A 53 3.62 -1.76 -3.91
C VAL A 53 3.38 -0.56 -4.83
N ALA A 54 4.16 -0.40 -5.90
CA ALA A 54 3.92 0.63 -6.91
C ALA A 54 2.73 0.32 -7.83
N MET A 55 2.16 -0.88 -7.76
CA MET A 55 0.89 -1.19 -8.41
C MET A 55 -0.30 -0.83 -7.53
N ALA A 56 -0.10 -0.53 -6.24
CA ALA A 56 -1.14 0.06 -5.41
C ALA A 56 -1.44 1.48 -5.90
N PRO A 57 -2.67 1.79 -6.34
CA PRO A 57 -3.03 3.17 -6.62
C PRO A 57 -3.00 3.97 -5.31
N PRO A 58 -2.46 5.20 -5.26
CA PRO A 58 -2.48 6.00 -4.02
C PRO A 58 -3.90 6.31 -3.50
N SER A 59 -4.91 6.21 -4.37
CA SER A 59 -6.32 6.27 -3.97
C SER A 59 -6.77 5.10 -3.07
N LEU A 60 -6.02 4.00 -3.03
CA LEU A 60 -6.27 2.89 -2.12
C LEU A 60 -5.89 3.26 -0.67
N VAL A 61 -4.78 3.99 -0.48
CA VAL A 61 -4.39 4.55 0.83
C VAL A 61 -5.44 5.55 1.31
N ASP A 62 -5.85 6.46 0.43
CA ASP A 62 -6.95 7.39 0.69
C ASP A 62 -8.26 6.68 1.04
N PHE A 63 -8.60 5.60 0.31
CA PHE A 63 -9.76 4.77 0.60
C PHE A 63 -9.70 4.14 2.01
N ILE A 64 -8.56 3.55 2.40
CA ILE A 64 -8.37 2.95 3.73
C ILE A 64 -8.61 3.98 4.83
N ILE A 65 -7.97 5.14 4.73
CA ILE A 65 -8.04 6.20 5.73
C ILE A 65 -9.43 6.84 5.77
N SER A 66 -9.98 7.23 4.62
CA SER A 66 -11.26 7.94 4.54
C SER A 66 -12.48 7.08 4.91
N ARG A 67 -12.36 5.75 4.83
CA ARG A 67 -13.41 4.82 5.26
C ARG A 67 -13.24 4.31 6.70
N GLY A 68 -12.21 4.75 7.42
CA GLY A 68 -11.97 4.32 8.80
C GLY A 68 -11.57 2.84 8.96
N LEU A 69 -11.11 2.21 7.87
CA LEU A 69 -10.71 0.79 7.88
C LEU A 69 -9.44 0.56 8.72
N ALA A 70 -8.59 1.58 8.86
CA ALA A 70 -7.39 1.55 9.68
C ALA A 70 -7.09 2.93 10.26
N ASP A 71 -6.38 2.96 11.37
CA ASP A 71 -5.81 4.16 11.98
C ASP A 71 -4.54 4.60 11.23
N GLY A 72 -3.85 3.70 10.54
CA GLY A 72 -2.74 4.03 9.65
C GLY A 72 -2.54 3.02 8.52
N VAL A 73 -1.71 3.38 7.55
CA VAL A 73 -1.30 2.51 6.44
C VAL A 73 0.22 2.42 6.38
N ALA A 74 0.75 1.20 6.48
CA ALA A 74 2.13 0.91 6.14
C ALA A 74 2.22 0.44 4.68
N VAL A 75 3.15 0.99 3.91
CA VAL A 75 3.47 0.51 2.56
C VAL A 75 4.86 -0.12 2.61
N ALA A 76 4.90 -1.45 2.55
CA ALA A 76 6.11 -2.25 2.71
C ALA A 76 6.61 -2.78 1.37
N GLY A 77 7.66 -2.19 0.82
CA GLY A 77 8.31 -2.61 -0.42
C GLY A 77 9.63 -3.35 -0.21
N CYS A 78 10.26 -3.75 -1.31
CA CYS A 78 11.62 -4.31 -1.33
C CYS A 78 12.65 -3.32 -0.73
N ALA A 79 13.86 -3.82 -0.45
CA ALA A 79 15.01 -2.96 -0.22
C ALA A 79 15.26 -2.02 -1.41
N GLU A 80 15.74 -0.80 -1.16
CA GLU A 80 15.84 0.25 -2.18
C GLU A 80 16.68 -0.15 -3.39
N ARG A 81 17.78 -0.88 -3.16
CA ARG A 81 18.71 -1.32 -4.22
C ARG A 81 18.27 -2.60 -4.93
N ASP A 82 17.29 -3.32 -4.37
CA ASP A 82 16.85 -4.63 -4.85
C ASP A 82 15.34 -4.63 -5.18
N CYS A 83 14.85 -3.52 -5.75
CA CYS A 83 13.47 -3.49 -6.21
C CYS A 83 13.29 -4.46 -7.38
N HIS A 84 12.55 -5.54 -7.14
CA HIS A 84 12.28 -6.58 -8.16
C HIS A 84 11.73 -5.98 -9.48
N ASN A 85 10.84 -4.99 -9.37
CA ASN A 85 10.24 -4.30 -10.52
C ASN A 85 10.98 -3.00 -10.89
N ARG A 86 12.25 -2.87 -10.51
CA ARG A 86 13.20 -1.77 -10.78
C ARG A 86 12.84 -0.41 -10.17
N LEU A 87 11.65 0.10 -10.44
CA LEU A 87 11.23 1.48 -10.10
C LEU A 87 10.16 1.53 -9.01
N GLY A 88 9.77 0.40 -8.43
CA GLY A 88 8.65 0.32 -7.50
C GLY A 88 8.81 1.25 -6.29
N VAL A 89 9.96 1.22 -5.62
CA VAL A 89 10.24 2.09 -4.48
C VAL A 89 10.23 3.57 -4.87
N ALA A 90 10.97 3.91 -5.94
CA ALA A 90 11.10 5.29 -6.43
C ALA A 90 9.73 5.88 -6.83
N TRP A 91 8.89 5.11 -7.53
CA TRP A 91 7.56 5.59 -7.95
C TRP A 91 6.61 5.74 -6.79
N THR A 92 6.59 4.81 -5.83
CA THR A 92 5.75 4.96 -4.63
C THR A 92 6.16 6.20 -3.84
N ARG A 93 7.47 6.44 -3.66
CA ARG A 93 7.99 7.66 -3.03
C ARG A 93 7.56 8.93 -3.77
N ALA A 94 7.80 9.01 -5.08
CA ALA A 94 7.45 10.20 -5.87
C ALA A 94 5.94 10.47 -5.85
N ARG A 95 5.10 9.44 -5.94
CA ARG A 95 3.64 9.58 -5.82
C ARG A 95 3.23 10.08 -4.44
N PHE A 96 3.89 9.60 -3.40
CA PHE A 96 3.64 10.09 -2.04
C PHE A 96 4.19 11.50 -1.88
N ALA A 97 5.36 11.86 -2.43
CA ALA A 97 5.87 13.23 -2.42
C ALA A 97 5.03 14.21 -3.27
N ARG A 98 4.11 13.70 -4.11
CA ARG A 98 3.33 14.44 -5.10
C ARG A 98 4.17 15.00 -6.26
N GLU A 99 5.24 14.30 -6.58
CA GLU A 99 6.15 14.57 -7.69
C GLU A 99 5.81 13.71 -8.93
N ARG A 100 4.86 12.77 -8.79
CA ARG A 100 4.46 11.85 -9.86
C ARG A 100 2.99 11.49 -9.80
N ASP A 101 2.34 11.44 -10.97
CA ASP A 101 0.97 10.96 -11.11
C ASP A 101 0.82 9.43 -11.16
N PRO A 102 -0.34 8.90 -10.73
CA PRO A 102 -1.28 9.57 -9.82
C PRO A 102 -0.63 9.74 -8.44
N TYR A 103 -0.72 10.92 -7.82
CA TYR A 103 -0.14 11.18 -6.51
C TYR A 103 -1.09 10.86 -5.34
N LEU A 104 -0.54 10.74 -4.13
CA LEU A 104 -1.32 10.65 -2.90
C LEU A 104 -2.01 12.00 -2.61
N ARG A 105 -3.34 11.98 -2.49
CA ARG A 105 -4.14 13.20 -2.29
C ARG A 105 -3.74 13.90 -0.99
N ALA A 106 -3.70 15.23 -1.01
CA ALA A 106 -3.31 16.05 0.13
C ALA A 106 -4.20 15.87 1.38
N ARG A 107 -5.43 15.39 1.20
CA ARG A 107 -6.36 15.10 2.32
C ARG A 107 -5.95 13.91 3.19
N VAL A 108 -5.03 13.07 2.73
CA VAL A 108 -4.53 11.93 3.52
C VAL A 108 -3.48 12.47 4.51
N PRO A 109 -3.71 12.37 5.84
CA PRO A 109 -2.75 12.85 6.83
C PRO A 109 -1.44 12.07 6.72
N ARG A 110 -0.30 12.77 6.71
CA ARG A 110 1.02 12.17 6.45
C ARG A 110 1.49 11.29 7.58
N GLU A 111 1.19 11.70 8.79
CA GLU A 111 1.44 10.98 10.03
C GLU A 111 0.71 9.62 10.09
N ARG A 112 -0.30 9.39 9.22
CA ARG A 112 -1.03 8.12 9.13
C ARG A 112 -0.51 7.20 8.01
N VAL A 113 0.56 7.57 7.31
CA VAL A 113 1.14 6.80 6.21
C VAL A 113 2.63 6.63 6.40
N LEU A 114 3.09 5.40 6.48
CA LEU A 114 4.50 5.07 6.62
C LEU A 114 4.96 4.18 5.47
N THR A 115 6.18 4.38 5.00
CA THR A 115 6.81 3.49 4.01
C THR A 115 7.95 2.71 4.65
N VAL A 116 8.00 1.40 4.43
CA VAL A 116 9.07 0.51 4.87
C VAL A 116 9.71 -0.11 3.64
N TRP A 117 11.05 -0.10 3.57
CA TRP A 117 11.82 -0.61 2.44
C TRP A 117 12.81 -1.65 2.94
N ALA A 118 12.44 -2.92 2.86
CA ALA A 118 13.22 -4.02 3.42
C ALA A 118 13.23 -5.23 2.48
N GLY A 119 14.40 -5.85 2.33
CA GLY A 119 14.59 -7.10 1.57
C GLY A 119 14.15 -8.32 2.38
N PRO A 120 13.89 -9.45 1.72
CA PRO A 120 13.60 -10.72 2.38
C PRO A 120 14.73 -11.21 3.30
#